data_AF-A0A1B1K7R1-F1
#
_entry.id   AF-A0A1B1K7R1-F1
#
_cell.length_a   1.000
_cell.length_b   1.000
_cell.length_c   1.000
_cell.angle_alpha   90.00
_cell.angle_beta   90.00
_cell.angle_gamma   90.00
#
_symmetry.space_group_name_H-M   'P 1'
#
loop_
_entity.id
_entity.type
_entity.pdbx_description
1 polymer ?
#
loop_
_entity_poly.entity_id
_entity_poly.type
_entity_poly.pdbx_seq_one_letter_code
_entity_poly.pdbx_strand_id
1 'polypeptide(L)' 'MITTAAVGNLLGGHDSLEHSRSPEIMADATIELLGRPAGTDNGRTVLDVEVLTEAGITDFTTYGGTAPLTIDIFVDAAAG' A
#
# COMPACT_ATOMS: atom_id res chain seq x y z
N MET A 1 2.65 -2.87 4.78
CA MET A 1 4.04 -2.37 4.76
C MET A 1 4.57 -2.38 3.34
N ILE A 2 5.27 -1.31 2.96
CA ILE A 2 5.88 -1.13 1.63
C ILE A 2 7.39 -1.34 1.68
N THR A 3 7.94 -2.05 0.69
CA THR A 3 9.37 -2.29 0.50
C THR A 3 10.11 -1.00 0.10
N THR A 4 10.23 -0.07 1.04
CA THR A 4 11.06 1.13 0.89
C THR A 4 12.49 0.82 1.34
N ALA A 5 13.48 1.59 0.88
CA ALA A 5 14.90 1.36 1.21
C ALA A 5 15.19 1.30 2.72
N ALA A 6 14.36 1.95 3.55
CA ALA A 6 14.45 1.89 5.01
C ALA A 6 14.03 0.54 5.59
N VAL A 7 13.05 -0.15 4.98
CA VAL A 7 12.59 -1.47 5.41
C VAL A 7 13.68 -2.52 5.22
N GLY A 8 14.37 -2.51 4.08
CA GLY A 8 15.46 -3.45 3.79
C GLY A 8 16.71 -3.24 4.65
N ASN A 9 16.99 -1.99 5.06
CA ASN A 9 18.19 -1.67 5.82
C ASN A 9 18.01 -1.65 7.35
N LEU A 10 16.81 -1.38 7.88
CA LEU A 10 16.64 -1.02 9.29
C LEU A 10 15.61 -1.87 10.08
N LEU A 11 14.67 -2.56 9.43
CA LEU A 11 13.47 -3.12 10.10
C LEU A 11 13.33 -4.66 10.11
N GLY A 12 14.23 -5.43 9.50
CA GLY A 12 14.15 -6.90 9.65
C GLY A 12 14.80 -7.80 8.59
N GLY A 13 15.59 -7.25 7.65
CA GLY A 13 16.29 -8.08 6.66
C GLY A 13 15.38 -8.66 5.57
N HIS A 14 15.81 -9.76 4.92
CA HIS A 14 15.17 -10.36 3.74
C HIS A 14 13.70 -10.78 3.98
N ASP A 15 13.40 -11.35 5.15
CA ASP A 15 12.05 -11.83 5.49
C ASP A 15 11.02 -10.69 5.53
N SER A 16 11.42 -9.50 6.00
CA SER A 16 10.53 -8.33 6.00
C SER A 16 10.23 -7.81 4.58
N LEU A 17 11.12 -8.08 3.62
CA LEU A 17 10.91 -7.71 2.21
C LEU A 17 9.94 -8.67 1.53
N GLU A 18 9.98 -9.96 1.86
CA GLU A 18 9.10 -10.98 1.26
C GLU A 18 7.63 -10.81 1.65
N HIS A 19 7.35 -10.29 2.84
CA HIS A 19 5.99 -10.04 3.34
C HIS A 19 5.50 -8.60 3.10
N SER A 20 6.27 -7.80 2.37
CA SER A 20 5.96 -6.41 2.02
C SER A 20 5.56 -6.27 0.57
N ARG A 21 4.80 -5.21 0.27
CA ARG A 21 4.41 -4.89 -1.11
C ARG A 21 5.42 -3.98 -1.77
N SER A 22 5.49 -4.08 -3.08
CA SER A 22 6.32 -3.24 -3.93
C SER A 22 5.87 -1.77 -3.86
N PRO A 23 6.80 -0.79 -3.87
CA PRO A 23 6.46 0.64 -3.80
C PRO A 23 5.57 1.15 -4.93
N GLU A 24 5.48 0.42 -6.04
CA GLU A 24 4.61 0.69 -7.18
C GLU A 24 3.14 0.80 -6.76
N ILE A 25 2.69 0.09 -5.70
CA ILE A 25 1.31 0.22 -5.20
C ILE A 25 0.98 1.64 -4.74
N MET A 26 1.94 2.31 -4.09
CA MET A 26 1.79 3.70 -3.66
C MET A 26 1.82 4.66 -4.85
N ALA A 27 2.61 4.35 -5.88
CA ALA A 27 2.67 5.14 -7.11
C ALA A 27 1.34 5.08 -7.86
N ASP A 28 0.79 3.89 -8.07
CA ASP A 28 -0.47 3.69 -8.78
C ASP A 28 -1.65 4.33 -8.01
N ALA A 29 -1.70 4.15 -6.69
CA ALA A 29 -2.71 4.81 -5.85
C ALA A 29 -2.63 6.34 -5.97
N THR A 30 -1.42 6.90 -6.05
CA THR A 30 -1.22 8.34 -6.22
C THR A 30 -1.69 8.80 -7.61
N ILE A 31 -1.38 8.05 -8.67
CA ILE A 31 -1.84 8.36 -10.03
C ILE A 31 -3.37 8.37 -10.10
N GLU A 32 -4.02 7.37 -9.52
CA GLU A 32 -5.49 7.30 -9.43
C GLU A 32 -6.06 8.49 -8.67
N LEU A 33 -5.49 8.84 -7.52
CA LEU A 33 -5.97 9.98 -6.72
C LEU A 33 -5.81 11.32 -7.46
N LEU A 34 -4.68 11.54 -8.13
CA LEU A 34 -4.40 12.76 -8.90
C LEU A 34 -5.22 12.86 -10.19
N GLY A 35 -5.70 11.72 -10.73
CA GLY A 35 -6.58 11.68 -11.89
C GLY A 35 -8.03 12.10 -11.59
N ARG A 36 -8.43 12.14 -10.31
CA ARG A 36 -9.79 12.52 -9.89
C ARG A 36 -10.02 14.04 -10.07
N PRO A 37 -11.28 14.49 -10.22
CA PRO A 37 -11.58 15.91 -10.36
C PRO A 37 -11.05 16.72 -9.16
N ALA A 38 -10.39 17.85 -9.44
CA ALA A 38 -9.84 18.69 -8.38
C ALA A 38 -10.92 19.08 -7.35
N GLY A 39 -10.59 18.92 -6.07
CA GLY A 39 -11.48 19.30 -4.96
C GLY A 39 -12.41 18.20 -4.45
N THR A 40 -12.45 17.02 -5.06
CA THR A 40 -13.29 15.91 -4.58
C THR A 40 -12.73 15.23 -3.34
N ASP A 41 -11.40 15.19 -3.19
CA ASP A 41 -10.72 14.36 -2.19
C ASP A 41 -9.87 15.17 -1.18
N ASN A 42 -10.17 16.47 -1.03
CA ASN A 42 -9.45 17.34 -0.13
C ASN A 42 -9.64 16.95 1.35
N GLY A 43 -8.54 16.96 2.12
CA GLY A 43 -8.57 16.72 3.57
C GLY A 43 -8.82 15.27 3.98
N ARG A 44 -8.76 14.32 3.03
CA ARG A 44 -8.89 12.89 3.32
C ARG A 44 -7.52 12.27 3.64
N THR A 45 -7.53 11.31 4.56
CA THR A 45 -6.46 10.34 4.75
C THR A 45 -6.97 9.01 4.21
N VAL A 46 -6.26 8.44 3.24
CA VAL A 46 -6.70 7.24 2.50
C VAL A 46 -5.60 6.19 2.49
N LEU A 47 -5.99 4.92 2.44
CA LEU A 47 -5.05 3.82 2.22
C LEU A 47 -4.89 3.54 0.72
N ASP A 48 -3.69 3.11 0.31
CA ASP A 48 -3.37 2.73 -1.06
C ASP A 48 -4.34 1.67 -1.62
N VAL A 49 -4.62 0.63 -0.83
CA VAL A 49 -5.59 -0.42 -1.16
C VAL A 49 -7.00 0.10 -1.32
N GLU A 50 -7.41 1.09 -0.53
CA GLU A 50 -8.76 1.66 -0.62
C GLU A 50 -8.90 2.46 -1.91
N VAL A 51 -7.91 3.30 -2.23
CA VAL A 51 -7.90 4.10 -3.46
C VAL A 51 -7.95 3.20 -4.71
N LEU A 52 -7.13 2.16 -4.74
CA LEU A 52 -7.08 1.20 -5.85
C LEU A 52 -8.37 0.36 -5.93
N THR A 53 -8.92 -0.05 -4.80
CA THR A 53 -10.21 -0.77 -4.76
C THR A 53 -11.36 0.11 -5.29
N GLU A 54 -11.40 1.39 -4.89
CA GLU A 54 -12.37 2.37 -5.42
C GLU A 54 -12.22 2.56 -6.95
N ALA A 55 -10.99 2.44 -7.47
CA ALA A 55 -10.71 2.45 -8.91
C ALA A 55 -11.03 1.12 -9.62
N GLY A 56 -11.51 0.10 -8.88
CA GLY A 56 -11.89 -1.21 -9.40
C GLY A 56 -10.75 -2.24 -9.45
N ILE A 57 -9.57 -1.91 -8.91
CA ILE A 57 -8.45 -2.83 -8.81
C ILE A 57 -8.59 -3.64 -7.52
N THR A 58 -8.88 -4.93 -7.67
CA THR A 58 -9.06 -5.86 -6.54
C THR A 58 -7.99 -6.95 -6.48
N ASP A 59 -7.20 -7.10 -7.55
CA ASP A 59 -6.07 -8.02 -7.58
C ASP A 59 -4.77 -7.27 -7.26
N PHE A 60 -4.28 -7.46 -6.03
CA PHE A 60 -3.04 -6.84 -5.56
C PHE A 60 -1.82 -7.75 -5.70
N THR A 61 -1.96 -8.94 -6.28
CA THR A 61 -0.85 -9.91 -6.42
C THR A 61 0.29 -9.36 -7.26
N THR A 62 0.01 -8.43 -8.18
CA THR A 62 1.01 -7.73 -9.01
C THR A 62 1.98 -6.89 -8.18
N TYR A 63 1.59 -6.47 -6.98
CA TYR A 63 2.45 -5.71 -6.06
C TYR A 63 3.24 -6.61 -5.10
N GLY A 64 3.14 -7.93 -5.26
CA GLY A 64 3.86 -8.91 -4.44
C GLY A 64 3.41 -8.96 -2.98
N GLY A 65 4.30 -9.48 -2.14
CA GLY A 65 4.04 -9.77 -0.74
C GLY A 65 3.46 -11.17 -0.53
N THR A 66 4.17 -11.99 0.23
CA THR A 66 3.73 -13.33 0.63
C THR A 66 2.90 -13.25 1.90
N ALA A 67 1.82 -14.03 1.97
CA ALA A 67 1.01 -14.10 3.18
C ALA A 67 1.76 -14.85 4.30
N PRO A 68 1.67 -14.40 5.57
CA PRO A 68 0.89 -13.25 6.04
C PRO A 68 1.57 -11.90 5.76
N LEU A 69 0.83 -10.95 5.17
CA LEU A 69 1.38 -9.62 4.88
C LEU A 69 1.64 -8.84 6.17
N THR A 70 2.76 -8.12 6.19
CA THR A 70 3.08 -7.22 7.30
C THR A 70 2.22 -5.96 7.21
N ILE A 71 1.43 -5.71 8.26
CA ILE A 71 0.65 -4.48 8.38
C ILE A 71 1.60 -3.29 8.63
N ASP A 72 1.29 -2.15 8.02
CA ASP A 72 2.12 -0.95 8.17
C ASP A 72 1.97 -0.33 9.56
N ILE A 73 2.95 0.47 9.96
CA ILE A 73 2.86 1.26 11.18
C ILE A 73 1.67 2.23 11.07
N PHE A 74 0.89 2.34 12.14
CA PHE A 74 -0.36 3.12 12.21
C PHE A 74 -1.55 2.57 11.42
N VAL A 75 -1.45 1.34 10.91
CA VAL A 75 -2.58 0.60 10.35
C VAL A 75 -2.87 -0.58 11.29
N ASP A 76 -4.15 -0.78 11.61
CA ASP A 76 -4.58 -1.95 12.38
C ASP A 76 -4.90 -3.12 11.45
N ALA A 77 -4.70 -4.35 11.93
CA ALA A 77 -5.28 -5.50 11.27
C ALA A 77 -6.80 -5.38 11.28
N ALA A 78 -7.46 -5.62 10.14
CA ALA A 78 -8.92 -5.58 10.07
C ALA A 78 -9.49 -6.51 11.16
N ALA A 79 -10.34 -5.96 12.03
CA ALA A 79 -11.04 -6.76 13.02
C ALA A 79 -11.87 -7.81 12.28
N GLY A 80 -11.54 -9.08 12.48
CA GLY A 80 -12.26 -10.21 11.90
C GLY A 80 -13.70 -10.31 12.41
#